data_AF-A0A2T4GVX8-F1
#
_entry.id   AF-A0A2T4GVX8-F1
#
_cell.length_a   1.000
_cell.length_b   1.000
_cell.length_c   1.000
_cell.angle_alpha   90.00
_cell.angle_beta   90.00
_cell.angle_gamma   90.00
#
_symmetry.space_group_name_H-M   'P 1'
#
loop_
_entity.id
_entity.type
_entity.pdbx_description
1 polymer ?
#
loop_
_entity_poly.entity_id
_entity_poly.type
_entity_poly.pdbx_seq_one_letter_code
_entity_poly.pdbx_strand_id
1 'polypeptide(L)'
;MASVSDAEDVERQSNHVERTSPPIPKDVPNLRERAGQGCFLCLETHSQGQYAVLVPMSITNQRTGKITTIYDPNSLWDSAGESDCEIYQRLLDACYQRLGWWKRWLPYYGIIKVTEFNFQFGGVVESDRRYPIYMEPANLEDISEKCNQAIARHPTDSYFDLDQICLDDREHSDECLIGMWEWSQPCIKVEAEKAEQRLKQPLFLSRLKDCTRDPMKVNGLDSLKGMAQDTCIYEIKGPKGIDLPLPNQEFRCTAWRRGLQFALGWQIDRMCVELPFRASCTALAVALIWLCVVIWRGAGVIGGLHSRSPRLLQRLLQL
;
A
#
# COMPACT_ATOMS: atom_id res chain seq x y z
N MET A 1 -7.31 -24.06 23.85
CA MET A 1 -7.11 -22.76 23.18
C MET A 1 -5.85 -22.88 22.35
N ALA A 2 -6.01 -23.16 21.06
CA ALA A 2 -4.92 -23.52 20.17
C ALA A 2 -4.33 -22.27 19.52
N SER A 3 -3.02 -22.15 19.66
CA SER A 3 -2.12 -21.20 19.00
C SER A 3 -2.22 -21.33 17.48
N VAL A 4 -2.43 -20.21 16.79
CA VAL A 4 -2.23 -20.10 15.33
C VAL A 4 -0.81 -19.57 15.14
N SER A 5 0.08 -20.47 14.78
CA SER A 5 1.45 -20.17 14.38
C SER A 5 1.45 -19.42 13.05
N ASP A 6 1.83 -18.14 13.08
CA ASP A 6 2.28 -17.40 11.90
C ASP A 6 3.48 -18.13 11.30
N ALA A 7 3.31 -18.65 10.09
CA ALA A 7 4.38 -19.27 9.34
C ALA A 7 5.35 -18.17 8.89
N GLU A 8 6.44 -17.99 9.63
CA GLU A 8 7.61 -17.24 9.16
C GLU A 8 8.17 -17.94 7.91
N ASP A 9 8.00 -17.28 6.76
CA ASP A 9 8.58 -17.68 5.49
C ASP A 9 10.11 -17.59 5.59
N VAL A 10 10.77 -18.75 5.66
CA VAL A 10 12.23 -18.88 5.65
C VAL A 10 12.76 -18.42 4.29
N GLU A 11 13.27 -17.18 4.25
CA GLU A 11 14.00 -16.65 3.10
C GLU A 11 15.20 -17.56 2.77
N ARG A 12 15.11 -18.31 1.67
CA ARG A 12 16.28 -18.92 1.03
C ARG A 12 17.20 -17.79 0.57
N GLN A 13 18.35 -17.71 1.21
CA GLN A 13 19.51 -16.91 0.80
C GLN A 13 19.76 -17.05 -0.71
N SER A 14 19.39 -16.04 -1.49
CA SER A 14 19.93 -15.85 -2.83
C SER A 14 21.19 -15.02 -2.69
N ASN A 15 22.34 -15.63 -3.00
CA ASN A 15 23.65 -15.00 -3.06
C ASN A 15 23.58 -13.58 -3.63
N HIS A 16 24.20 -12.65 -2.90
CA HIS A 16 24.52 -11.30 -3.34
C HIS A 16 25.32 -11.35 -4.64
N VAL A 17 24.62 -11.35 -5.77
CA VAL A 17 25.18 -10.77 -6.99
C VAL A 17 24.89 -9.28 -6.86
N GLU A 18 25.96 -8.51 -6.72
CA GLU A 18 26.02 -7.07 -6.86
C GLU A 18 25.44 -6.67 -8.22
N ARG A 19 24.11 -6.68 -8.35
CA ARG A 19 23.41 -6.14 -9.52
C ARG A 19 23.52 -4.63 -9.41
N THR A 20 24.64 -4.13 -9.92
CA THR A 20 24.75 -2.78 -10.46
C THR A 20 23.50 -2.56 -11.30
N SER A 21 22.63 -1.66 -10.85
CA SER A 21 21.44 -1.28 -11.60
C SER A 21 21.92 -0.85 -12.99
N PRO A 22 21.25 -1.26 -14.08
CA PRO A 22 21.61 -0.75 -15.40
C PRO A 22 21.61 0.78 -15.34
N PRO A 23 22.65 1.45 -15.89
CA PRO A 23 22.72 2.89 -15.85
C PRO A 23 21.45 3.45 -16.49
N ILE A 24 20.70 4.24 -15.72
CA ILE A 24 19.51 4.95 -16.18
C ILE A 24 19.96 5.77 -17.40
N PRO A 25 19.34 5.59 -18.58
CA PRO A 25 19.69 6.39 -19.75
C PRO A 25 19.57 7.87 -19.40
N LYS A 26 20.61 8.65 -19.70
CA LYS A 26 20.72 10.08 -19.36
C LYS A 26 19.59 10.95 -19.96
N ASP A 27 18.80 10.39 -20.87
CA ASP A 27 17.70 11.07 -21.57
C ASP A 27 16.31 10.78 -21.00
N VAL A 28 16.17 10.01 -19.91
CA VAL A 28 14.88 9.86 -19.22
C VAL A 28 14.76 10.95 -18.16
N PRO A 29 13.89 11.97 -18.33
CA PRO A 29 13.71 13.00 -17.33
C PRO A 29 13.30 12.37 -16.00
N ASN A 30 14.04 12.71 -14.94
CA ASN A 30 13.82 12.19 -13.60
C ASN A 30 12.41 12.60 -13.16
N LEU A 31 11.49 11.64 -13.02
CA LEU A 31 10.09 11.92 -12.68
C LEU A 31 9.94 12.74 -11.38
N ARG A 32 10.91 12.69 -10.46
CA ARG A 32 10.93 13.55 -9.26
C ARG A 32 11.16 15.02 -9.57
N GLU A 33 11.93 15.33 -10.61
CA GLU A 33 12.14 16.71 -11.06
C GLU A 33 10.90 17.29 -11.71
N ARG A 34 9.90 16.46 -12.05
CA ARG A 34 8.61 16.90 -12.60
C ARG A 34 7.46 16.77 -11.61
N ALA A 35 7.57 15.88 -10.61
CA ALA A 35 6.52 15.65 -9.63
C ALA A 35 6.38 16.83 -8.65
N GLY A 36 5.15 17.33 -8.52
CA GLY A 36 4.77 18.28 -7.48
C GLY A 36 4.38 17.61 -6.17
N GLN A 37 3.95 16.34 -6.22
CA GLN A 37 3.47 15.58 -5.07
C GLN A 37 4.03 14.15 -5.06
N GLY A 38 3.91 13.44 -3.93
CA GLY A 38 4.24 12.03 -3.86
C GLY A 38 3.87 11.37 -2.53
N CYS A 39 3.92 10.05 -2.50
CA CYS A 39 3.64 9.25 -1.32
C CYS A 39 4.88 8.46 -0.90
N PHE A 40 5.03 8.23 0.40
CA PHE A 40 6.04 7.31 0.90
C PHE A 40 5.49 5.91 1.00
N LEU A 41 6.18 4.98 0.36
CA LEU A 41 6.03 3.55 0.59
C LEU A 41 7.02 3.14 1.69
N CYS A 42 6.50 2.79 2.85
CA CYS A 42 7.25 2.27 3.99
C CYS A 42 7.47 0.78 3.79
N LEU A 43 8.72 0.34 3.93
CA LEU A 43 9.16 -1.02 3.70
C LEU A 43 10.04 -1.46 4.86
N GLU A 44 9.99 -2.76 5.14
CA GLU A 44 10.82 -3.42 6.14
C GLU A 44 11.35 -4.72 5.55
N THR A 45 12.65 -4.94 5.68
CA THR A 45 13.32 -6.17 5.22
C THR A 45 14.38 -6.58 6.23
N HIS A 46 14.63 -7.88 6.38
CA HIS A 46 15.65 -8.37 7.31
C HIS A 46 17.05 -7.85 7.01
N SER A 47 17.38 -7.64 5.73
CA SER A 47 18.72 -7.24 5.30
C SER A 47 18.94 -5.72 5.29
N GLN A 48 17.89 -4.91 5.13
CA GLN A 48 18.01 -3.46 4.95
C GLN A 48 17.29 -2.66 6.04
N GLY A 49 16.67 -3.34 7.01
CA GLY A 49 15.88 -2.72 8.06
C GLY A 49 14.67 -1.97 7.52
N GLN A 50 14.32 -0.89 8.22
CA GLN A 50 13.16 -0.05 7.97
C GLN A 50 13.53 1.16 7.11
N TYR A 51 12.85 1.33 5.98
CA TYR A 51 13.09 2.45 5.09
C TYR A 51 11.82 2.89 4.34
N ALA A 52 11.80 4.16 3.92
CA ALA A 52 10.79 4.70 3.04
C ALA A 52 11.35 4.94 1.64
N VAL A 53 10.50 4.76 0.64
CA VAL A 53 10.76 5.14 -0.75
C VAL A 53 9.71 6.16 -1.17
N LEU A 54 10.15 7.33 -1.63
CA LEU A 54 9.25 8.32 -2.21
C LEU A 54 8.85 7.89 -3.63
N VAL A 55 7.55 7.67 -3.80
CA VAL A 55 6.88 7.42 -5.08
C VAL A 55 6.31 8.74 -5.60
N PRO A 56 6.92 9.33 -6.65
CA PRO A 56 6.47 10.62 -7.19
C PRO A 56 5.12 10.49 -7.90
N MET A 57 4.31 11.54 -7.85
CA MET A 57 3.00 11.68 -8.47
C MET A 57 2.90 13.01 -9.21
N SER A 58 2.32 12.98 -10.42
CA SER A 58 2.06 14.20 -11.20
C SER A 58 0.58 14.56 -11.09
N ILE A 59 0.18 15.13 -9.96
CA ILE A 59 -1.19 15.65 -9.79
C ILE A 59 -1.19 17.12 -10.20
N THR A 60 -2.07 17.48 -11.15
CA THR A 60 -2.36 18.86 -11.50
C THR A 60 -3.13 19.52 -10.35
N ASN A 61 -2.58 20.56 -9.75
CA ASN A 61 -3.27 21.36 -8.74
C ASN A 61 -4.63 21.84 -9.29
N GLN A 62 -5.71 21.49 -8.60
CA GLN A 62 -6.98 22.17 -8.79
C GLN A 62 -6.79 23.66 -8.47
N ARG A 63 -7.26 24.49 -9.40
CA ARG A 63 -7.42 25.94 -9.34
C ARG A 63 -7.80 26.40 -7.93
N THR A 64 -6.87 27.03 -7.22
CA THR A 64 -7.24 28.13 -6.33
C THR A 64 -7.59 29.32 -7.21
N GLY A 65 -8.80 29.85 -7.06
CA GLY A 65 -9.31 30.93 -7.89
C GLY A 65 -8.38 32.15 -7.90
N LYS A 66 -7.86 32.48 -9.08
CA LYS A 66 -7.68 33.87 -9.51
C LYS A 66 -7.57 33.94 -11.03
N ILE A 67 -8.60 34.47 -11.66
CA ILE A 67 -8.52 34.98 -13.04
C ILE A 67 -7.64 36.22 -12.97
N THR A 68 -6.46 36.18 -13.59
CA THR A 68 -5.91 37.31 -14.35
C THR A 68 -4.97 36.78 -15.43
N THR A 69 -5.31 37.23 -16.64
CA THR A 69 -4.70 37.03 -17.95
C THR A 69 -3.19 37.24 -17.99
N ILE A 70 -2.47 36.41 -18.76
CA ILE A 70 -1.61 36.76 -19.92
C ILE A 70 -1.01 35.43 -20.45
N TYR A 71 -1.10 35.23 -21.76
CA TYR A 71 -0.67 34.03 -22.48
C TYR A 71 0.81 33.66 -22.24
N ASP A 72 1.08 32.41 -21.83
CA ASP A 72 2.36 31.72 -22.05
C ASP A 72 2.12 30.56 -23.04
N PRO A 73 2.73 30.56 -24.24
CA PRO A 73 2.44 29.61 -25.31
C PRO A 73 3.13 28.24 -25.15
N ASN A 74 3.29 27.75 -23.92
CA ASN A 74 3.72 26.37 -23.60
C ASN A 74 2.61 25.53 -22.91
N SER A 75 1.36 25.99 -22.98
CA SER A 75 0.17 25.44 -22.33
C SER A 75 -0.35 24.09 -22.88
N LEU A 76 0.53 23.20 -23.34
CA LEU A 76 0.13 21.86 -23.78
C LEU A 76 0.15 20.81 -22.63
N TRP A 77 0.58 21.21 -21.43
CA TRP A 77 0.84 20.29 -20.31
C TRP A 77 -0.02 20.54 -19.06
N ASP A 78 -0.91 21.53 -19.10
CA ASP A 78 -1.78 21.90 -17.97
C ASP A 78 -3.04 21.03 -17.82
N SER A 79 -3.24 20.01 -18.68
CA SER A 79 -4.49 19.24 -18.75
C SER A 79 -4.36 17.73 -18.55
N ALA A 80 -3.17 17.19 -18.30
CA ALA A 80 -2.98 15.76 -18.07
C ALA A 80 -2.62 15.51 -16.60
N GLY A 81 -3.64 15.54 -15.73
CA GLY A 81 -3.51 14.91 -14.41
C GLY A 81 -3.19 13.43 -14.61
N GLU A 82 -2.17 12.94 -13.91
CA GLU A 82 -1.82 11.53 -13.94
C GLU A 82 -3.02 10.67 -13.52
N SER A 83 -3.28 9.60 -14.27
CA SER A 83 -4.40 8.73 -13.93
C SER A 83 -4.14 7.96 -12.64
N ASP A 84 -5.19 7.71 -11.86
CA ASP A 84 -5.11 6.84 -10.68
C ASP A 84 -4.44 5.49 -11.00
N CYS A 85 -4.74 4.92 -12.17
CA CYS A 85 -4.16 3.67 -12.66
C CYS A 85 -2.63 3.75 -12.74
N GLU A 86 -2.08 4.82 -13.33
CA GLU A 86 -0.63 5.03 -13.46
C GLU A 86 0.03 5.18 -12.08
N ILE A 87 -0.62 5.88 -11.15
CA ILE A 87 -0.11 6.05 -9.78
C ILE A 87 -0.08 4.69 -9.06
N TYR A 88 -1.15 3.89 -9.15
CA TYR A 88 -1.18 2.56 -8.55
C TYR A 88 -0.18 1.61 -9.17
N GLN A 89 -0.03 1.63 -10.50
CA GLN A 89 1.00 0.84 -11.18
C GLN A 89 2.40 1.22 -10.68
N ARG A 90 2.68 2.52 -10.50
CA ARG A 90 3.98 2.97 -9.97
C ARG A 90 4.20 2.54 -8.53
N LEU A 91 3.18 2.60 -7.67
CA LEU A 91 3.25 2.11 -6.29
C LEU A 91 3.56 0.60 -6.25
N LEU A 92 2.89 -0.18 -7.09
CA LEU A 92 3.13 -1.62 -7.25
C LEU A 92 4.54 -1.91 -7.76
N ASP A 93 4.97 -1.20 -8.82
CA ASP A 93 6.29 -1.35 -9.40
C ASP A 93 7.37 -1.06 -8.36
N ALA A 94 7.24 0.03 -7.60
CA ALA A 94 8.16 0.36 -6.51
C ALA A 94 8.18 -0.73 -5.42
N CYS A 95 7.01 -1.26 -5.04
CA CYS A 95 6.89 -2.34 -4.06
C CYS A 95 7.59 -3.63 -4.53
N TYR A 96 7.25 -4.12 -5.72
CA TYR A 96 7.84 -5.35 -6.27
C TYR A 96 9.33 -5.19 -6.60
N GLN A 97 9.77 -4.03 -7.08
CA GLN A 97 11.20 -3.77 -7.30
C GLN A 97 12.01 -3.94 -6.01
N ARG A 98 11.46 -3.56 -4.86
CA ARG A 98 12.15 -3.60 -3.56
C ARG A 98 12.01 -4.94 -2.84
N LEU A 99 10.84 -5.59 -2.92
CA LEU A 99 10.57 -6.84 -2.20
C LEU A 99 10.82 -8.11 -3.05
N GLY A 100 11.16 -7.96 -4.33
CA GLY A 100 11.55 -9.03 -5.24
C GLY A 100 10.73 -9.03 -6.53
N TRP A 101 11.31 -8.53 -7.62
CA TRP A 101 10.61 -8.32 -8.91
C TRP A 101 9.95 -9.60 -9.45
N TRP A 102 10.58 -10.76 -9.23
CA TRP A 102 10.08 -12.05 -9.71
C TRP A 102 8.74 -12.43 -9.07
N LYS A 103 8.45 -11.95 -7.85
CA LYS A 103 7.22 -12.22 -7.11
C LYS A 103 5.97 -11.70 -7.84
N ARG A 104 6.11 -10.70 -8.71
CA ARG A 104 5.02 -10.18 -9.56
C ARG A 104 4.44 -11.24 -10.51
N TRP A 105 5.24 -12.24 -10.87
CA TRP A 105 4.86 -13.28 -11.83
C TRP A 105 4.28 -14.53 -11.18
N LEU A 106 4.25 -14.58 -9.85
CA LEU A 106 3.64 -15.70 -9.12
C LEU A 106 2.11 -15.55 -9.13
N PRO A 107 1.37 -16.58 -9.59
CA PRO A 107 -0.08 -16.57 -9.53
C PRO A 107 -0.56 -16.37 -8.09
N TYR A 108 -1.55 -15.50 -7.90
CA TYR A 108 -2.15 -15.19 -6.60
C TYR A 108 -1.18 -14.63 -5.54
N TYR A 109 0.06 -14.30 -5.89
CA TYR A 109 0.96 -13.62 -4.97
C TYR A 109 0.93 -12.11 -5.23
N GLY A 110 0.56 -11.34 -4.21
CA GLY A 110 0.49 -9.89 -4.35
C GLY A 110 0.09 -9.20 -3.08
N ILE A 111 -0.50 -8.01 -3.22
CA ILE A 111 -0.91 -7.20 -2.08
C ILE A 111 -2.06 -7.91 -1.36
N ILE A 112 -1.83 -8.24 -0.09
CA ILE A 112 -2.82 -8.85 0.81
C ILE A 112 -3.39 -7.83 1.78
N LYS A 113 -2.63 -6.79 2.12
CA LYS A 113 -3.02 -5.73 3.06
C LYS A 113 -2.30 -4.44 2.72
N VAL A 114 -3.00 -3.33 2.90
CA VAL A 114 -2.43 -1.97 2.87
C VAL A 114 -2.70 -1.34 4.23
N THR A 115 -1.66 -0.82 4.84
CA THR A 115 -1.68 -0.27 6.20
C THR A 115 -1.04 1.10 6.23
N GLU A 116 -1.61 2.01 7.02
CA GLU A 116 -1.00 3.31 7.30
C GLU A 116 -0.05 3.20 8.47
N PHE A 117 1.13 3.78 8.33
CA PHE A 117 2.15 3.85 9.37
C PHE A 117 2.55 5.28 9.62
N ASN A 118 2.78 5.60 10.89
CA ASN A 118 3.55 6.78 11.23
C ASN A 118 5.03 6.44 11.05
N PHE A 119 5.79 7.35 10.46
CA PHE A 119 7.23 7.19 10.35
C PHE A 119 7.97 8.49 10.59
N GLN A 120 9.21 8.37 11.03
CA GLN A 120 10.12 9.47 11.24
C GLN A 120 11.42 9.19 10.49
N PHE A 121 11.93 10.17 9.74
CA PHE A 121 13.24 10.02 9.10
C PHE A 121 14.35 9.97 10.14
N GLY A 122 15.23 8.98 10.01
CA GLY A 122 16.39 8.83 10.88
C GLY A 122 17.55 8.19 10.15
N GLY A 123 18.77 8.66 10.43
CA GLY A 123 20.00 8.10 9.87
C GLY A 123 20.46 8.80 8.59
N VAL A 124 21.34 8.11 7.85
CA VAL A 124 21.97 8.64 6.64
C VAL A 124 21.20 8.15 5.43
N VAL A 125 20.79 9.07 4.56
CA VAL A 125 20.10 8.70 3.31
C VAL A 125 21.07 7.99 2.39
N GLU A 126 20.70 6.78 1.95
CA GLU A 126 21.51 6.02 1.02
C GLU A 126 21.49 6.64 -0.39
N SER A 127 22.55 6.38 -1.15
CA SER A 127 22.71 6.86 -2.53
C SER A 127 21.60 6.37 -3.48
N ASP A 128 20.95 5.25 -3.15
CA ASP A 128 19.83 4.68 -3.88
C ASP A 128 18.46 5.27 -3.48
N ARG A 129 18.49 6.38 -2.71
CA ARG A 129 17.34 7.18 -2.29
C ARG A 129 16.34 6.42 -1.43
N ARG A 130 16.82 5.41 -0.69
CA ARG A 130 16.13 4.88 0.49
C ARG A 130 16.33 5.84 1.64
N TYR A 131 15.22 6.20 2.27
CA TYR A 131 15.22 7.02 3.45
C TYR A 131 15.11 6.09 4.65
N PRO A 132 16.14 5.94 5.49
CA PRO A 132 15.97 5.16 6.70
C PRO A 132 14.96 5.85 7.61
N ILE A 133 14.08 5.03 8.20
CA ILE A 133 12.95 5.51 9.02
C ILE A 133 12.83 4.68 10.28
N TYR A 134 12.21 5.28 11.29
CA TYR A 134 11.55 4.56 12.37
C TYR A 134 10.06 4.50 12.04
N MET A 135 9.44 3.33 12.11
CA MET A 135 8.01 3.18 11.85
C MET A 135 7.23 2.71 13.09
N GLU A 136 6.04 3.27 13.26
CA GLU A 136 5.06 2.86 14.26
C GLU A 136 3.69 2.68 13.59
N PRO A 137 2.96 1.58 13.89
CA PRO A 137 1.62 1.39 13.38
C PRO A 137 0.74 2.59 13.75
N ALA A 138 -0.03 3.11 12.79
CA ALA A 138 -1.03 4.11 13.11
C ALA A 138 -2.11 3.47 14.00
N ASN A 139 -2.34 4.03 15.20
CA ASN A 139 -3.41 3.59 16.09
C ASN A 139 -4.76 4.03 15.49
N LEU A 140 -5.43 3.13 14.79
CA LEU A 140 -6.68 3.43 14.09
C LEU A 140 -7.82 3.73 15.07
N GLU A 141 -7.81 3.13 16.26
CA GLU A 141 -8.76 3.38 17.33
C GLU A 141 -8.63 4.81 17.86
N ASP A 142 -7.41 5.25 18.20
CA ASP A 142 -7.13 6.63 18.66
C ASP A 142 -7.47 7.65 17.57
N ILE A 143 -7.15 7.35 16.31
CA ILE A 143 -7.52 8.21 15.17
C ILE A 143 -9.05 8.31 15.05
N SER A 144 -9.75 7.18 15.16
CA SER A 144 -11.21 7.14 15.08
C SER A 144 -11.84 7.93 16.23
N GLU A 145 -11.35 7.76 17.46
CA GLU A 145 -11.82 8.47 18.63
C GLU A 145 -11.63 9.99 18.48
N LYS A 146 -10.44 10.44 18.06
CA LYS A 146 -10.18 11.86 17.79
C LYS A 146 -11.08 12.43 16.71
N CYS A 147 -11.34 11.67 15.65
CA CYS A 147 -12.26 12.11 14.59
C CYS A 147 -13.69 12.21 15.11
N ASN A 148 -14.17 11.22 15.86
CA ASN A 148 -15.50 11.26 16.46
C ASN A 148 -15.65 12.43 17.44
N GLN A 149 -14.62 12.74 18.23
CA GLN A 149 -14.60 13.92 19.10
C GLN A 149 -14.69 15.22 18.30
N ALA A 150 -13.93 15.34 17.20
CA ALA A 150 -13.98 16.51 16.33
C ALA A 150 -15.35 16.69 15.66
N ILE A 151 -15.97 15.60 15.20
CA ILE A 151 -17.32 15.63 14.63
C ILE A 151 -18.36 16.02 15.70
N ALA A 152 -18.26 15.43 16.89
CA ALA A 152 -19.19 15.71 17.98
C ALA A 152 -19.13 17.17 18.49
N ARG A 153 -17.99 17.86 18.29
CA ARG A 153 -17.86 19.30 18.58
C ARG A 153 -18.63 20.18 17.61
N HIS A 154 -19.00 19.66 16.43
CA HIS A 154 -19.81 20.39 15.47
C HIS A 154 -21.29 20.02 15.65
N PRO A 155 -22.13 20.89 16.20
CA PRO A 155 -23.54 20.60 16.39
C PRO A 155 -24.26 20.46 15.04
N THR A 156 -24.90 19.31 14.82
CA THR A 156 -25.65 18.98 13.58
C THR A 156 -27.17 18.86 13.79
N ASP A 157 -27.68 18.92 15.02
CA ASP A 157 -29.11 18.76 15.26
C ASP A 157 -29.92 20.03 14.92
N SER A 158 -31.14 19.81 14.42
CA SER A 158 -32.06 20.85 13.95
C SER A 158 -32.65 21.77 15.04
N TYR A 159 -32.20 21.61 16.30
CA TYR A 159 -32.73 22.32 17.48
C TYR A 159 -31.73 23.31 18.09
N PHE A 160 -30.55 23.48 17.51
CA PHE A 160 -29.54 24.43 18.00
C PHE A 160 -29.82 25.85 17.51
N ASP A 161 -29.52 26.83 18.36
CA ASP A 161 -29.58 28.26 18.04
C ASP A 161 -28.61 28.56 16.89
N LEU A 162 -29.08 29.28 15.87
CA LEU A 162 -28.30 29.59 14.67
C LEU A 162 -26.98 30.32 15.00
N ASP A 163 -26.97 31.06 16.12
CA ASP A 163 -25.82 31.82 16.61
C ASP A 163 -24.68 30.93 17.17
N GLN A 164 -24.92 29.63 17.36
CA GLN A 164 -23.92 28.67 17.87
C GLN A 164 -23.35 27.72 16.81
N ILE A 165 -23.76 27.86 15.54
CA ILE A 165 -23.35 26.95 14.47
C ILE A 165 -22.45 27.69 13.47
N CYS A 166 -21.43 27.01 12.96
CA CYS A 166 -20.68 27.49 11.81
C CYS A 166 -21.38 27.00 10.53
N LEU A 167 -22.01 27.86 9.75
CA LEU A 167 -22.79 27.46 8.57
C LEU A 167 -21.97 27.56 7.27
N ASP A 168 -21.11 28.57 7.13
CA ASP A 168 -20.26 28.78 5.96
C ASP A 168 -18.91 29.44 6.33
N ASP A 169 -18.14 29.91 5.34
CA ASP A 169 -16.84 30.58 5.55
C ASP A 169 -16.95 31.97 6.20
N ARG A 170 -18.17 32.44 6.50
CA ARG A 170 -18.45 33.80 6.98
C ARG A 170 -19.23 33.80 8.29
N GLU A 171 -20.04 32.77 8.52
CA GLU A 171 -20.84 32.57 9.71
C GLU A 171 -20.14 31.58 10.63
N HIS A 172 -19.56 32.12 11.70
CA HIS A 172 -18.88 31.37 12.75
C HIS A 172 -19.54 31.67 14.09
N SER A 173 -19.66 30.66 14.95
CA SER A 173 -20.07 30.86 16.34
C SER A 173 -19.03 31.69 17.10
N ASP A 174 -19.45 32.37 18.17
CA ASP A 174 -18.55 33.16 19.02
C ASP A 174 -17.38 32.31 19.55
N GLU A 175 -17.64 31.06 19.92
CA GLU A 175 -16.60 30.12 20.36
C GLU A 175 -15.61 29.79 19.24
N CYS A 176 -16.08 29.63 17.99
CA CYS A 176 -15.23 29.41 16.84
C CYS A 176 -14.39 30.66 16.52
N LEU A 177 -14.97 31.86 16.63
CA LEU A 177 -14.25 33.12 16.43
C LEU A 177 -13.14 33.31 17.46
N ILE A 178 -13.40 33.01 18.73
CA ILE A 178 -12.40 33.03 19.80
C ILE A 178 -11.28 32.03 19.49
N GLY A 179 -11.61 30.78 19.13
CA GLY A 179 -10.60 29.78 18.79
C GLY A 179 -9.75 30.15 17.57
N MET A 180 -10.38 30.75 16.55
CA MET A 180 -9.70 31.22 15.35
C MET A 180 -8.79 32.42 15.61
N TRP A 181 -9.24 33.41 16.38
CA TRP A 181 -8.48 34.64 16.62
C TRP A 181 -7.47 34.51 17.74
N GLU A 182 -7.84 33.91 18.87
CA GLU A 182 -6.96 33.81 20.04
C GLU A 182 -5.97 32.65 19.93
N TRP A 183 -6.39 31.52 19.37
CA TRP A 183 -5.60 30.28 19.35
C TRP A 183 -5.16 29.85 17.95
N SER A 184 -5.49 30.64 16.91
CA SER A 184 -5.19 30.32 15.50
C SER A 184 -5.68 28.93 15.08
N GLN A 185 -6.76 28.45 15.70
CA GLN A 185 -7.37 27.16 15.37
C GLN A 185 -8.19 27.27 14.08
N PRO A 186 -8.30 26.20 13.27
CA PRO A 186 -9.21 26.21 12.14
C PRO A 186 -10.67 26.21 12.64
N CYS A 187 -11.59 26.59 11.74
CA CYS A 187 -13.01 26.57 12.04
C CYS A 187 -13.48 25.17 12.46
N ILE A 188 -14.35 25.09 13.48
CA ILE A 188 -14.89 23.84 14.03
C ILE A 188 -15.60 23.01 12.95
N LYS A 189 -16.34 23.65 12.04
CA LYS A 189 -16.95 22.97 10.87
C LYS A 189 -15.90 22.34 9.97
N VAL A 190 -14.84 23.09 9.66
CA VAL A 190 -13.74 22.60 8.82
C VAL A 190 -13.02 21.43 9.49
N GLU A 191 -12.85 21.46 10.82
CA GLU A 191 -12.31 20.31 11.57
C GLU A 191 -13.22 19.10 11.50
N ALA A 192 -14.54 19.28 11.70
CA ALA A 192 -15.51 18.20 11.62
C ALA A 192 -15.58 17.58 10.21
N GLU A 193 -15.61 18.39 9.15
CA GLU A 193 -15.59 17.90 7.77
C GLU A 193 -14.32 17.09 7.47
N LYS A 194 -13.15 17.57 7.93
CA LYS A 194 -11.88 16.82 7.80
C LYS A 194 -11.92 15.51 8.57
N ALA A 195 -12.48 15.52 9.78
CA ALA A 195 -12.64 14.32 10.60
C ALA A 195 -13.60 13.30 9.96
N GLU A 196 -14.71 13.73 9.37
CA GLU A 196 -15.60 12.84 8.62
C GLU A 196 -14.92 12.22 7.40
N GLN A 197 -14.18 13.03 6.65
CA GLN A 197 -13.38 12.52 5.52
C GLN A 197 -12.36 11.50 5.99
N ARG A 198 -11.72 11.74 7.13
CA ARG A 198 -10.74 10.83 7.73
C ARG A 198 -11.37 9.53 8.22
N LEU A 199 -12.58 9.53 8.79
CA LEU A 199 -13.30 8.30 9.15
C LEU A 199 -13.70 7.45 7.94
N LYS A 200 -13.81 8.04 6.75
CA LYS A 200 -14.04 7.31 5.50
C LYS A 200 -12.75 6.66 4.96
N GLN A 201 -11.58 6.97 5.53
CA GLN A 201 -10.28 6.48 5.05
C GLN A 201 -9.99 4.98 5.25
N PRO A 202 -10.50 4.28 6.28
CA PRO A 202 -10.39 2.82 6.35
C PRO A 202 -11.06 2.10 5.17
N LEU A 203 -12.21 2.62 4.69
CA LEU A 203 -12.84 2.15 3.44
C LEU A 203 -11.96 2.43 2.22
N PHE A 204 -11.12 3.46 2.30
CA PHE A 204 -10.15 3.75 1.26
C PHE A 204 -8.95 2.78 1.31
N LEU A 205 -8.41 2.43 2.47
CA LEU A 205 -7.32 1.43 2.57
C LEU A 205 -7.75 0.04 2.07
N SER A 206 -9.00 -0.35 2.33
CA SER A 206 -9.54 -1.57 1.74
C SER A 206 -9.67 -1.45 0.22
N ARG A 207 -10.14 -0.30 -0.29
CA ARG A 207 -10.13 -0.01 -1.73
C ARG A 207 -8.72 -0.03 -2.31
N LEU A 208 -7.70 0.51 -1.63
CA LEU A 208 -6.31 0.51 -2.09
C LEU A 208 -5.80 -0.91 -2.34
N LYS A 209 -6.13 -1.86 -1.46
CA LYS A 209 -5.83 -3.29 -1.65
C LYS A 209 -6.51 -3.82 -2.93
N ASP A 210 -7.74 -3.42 -3.22
CA ASP A 210 -8.46 -3.87 -4.40
C ASP A 210 -7.97 -3.16 -5.68
N CYS A 211 -7.64 -1.87 -5.60
CA CYS A 211 -7.04 -1.06 -6.68
C CYS A 211 -5.68 -1.60 -7.09
N THR A 212 -4.86 -2.01 -6.12
CA THR A 212 -3.55 -2.59 -6.39
C THR A 212 -3.62 -3.98 -7.02
N ARG A 213 -4.76 -4.67 -6.92
CA ARG A 213 -5.00 -5.94 -7.62
C ARG A 213 -5.41 -5.73 -9.07
N ASP A 214 -6.14 -4.65 -9.36
CA ASP A 214 -6.59 -4.30 -10.70
C ASP A 214 -6.59 -2.77 -10.91
N PRO A 215 -5.42 -2.18 -11.24
CA PRO A 215 -5.29 -0.73 -11.38
C PRO A 215 -6.20 -0.12 -12.45
N MET A 216 -6.64 -0.91 -13.44
CA MET A 216 -7.50 -0.42 -14.51
C MET A 216 -8.92 -0.10 -14.02
N LYS A 217 -9.41 -0.82 -13.00
CA LYS A 217 -10.75 -0.60 -12.45
C LYS A 217 -10.94 0.74 -11.75
N VAL A 218 -9.84 1.41 -11.42
CA VAL A 218 -9.85 2.64 -10.60
C VAL A 218 -9.48 3.88 -11.38
N ASN A 219 -9.22 3.72 -12.68
CA ASN A 219 -9.01 4.85 -13.55
C ASN A 219 -10.26 5.75 -13.60
N GLY A 220 -10.08 7.05 -13.33
CA GLY A 220 -11.17 8.03 -13.31
C GLY A 220 -12.05 8.03 -12.06
N LEU A 221 -11.69 7.28 -11.00
CA LEU A 221 -12.40 7.32 -9.72
C LEU A 221 -11.94 8.46 -8.79
N ASP A 222 -10.91 9.22 -9.18
CA ASP A 222 -10.30 10.29 -8.37
C ASP A 222 -10.00 9.81 -6.93
N SER A 223 -9.63 8.55 -6.78
CA SER A 223 -9.49 7.85 -5.50
C SER A 223 -8.41 8.49 -4.62
N LEU A 224 -7.45 9.20 -5.22
CA LEU A 224 -6.37 9.91 -4.52
C LEU A 224 -6.65 11.41 -4.32
N LYS A 225 -7.78 11.93 -4.82
CA LYS A 225 -8.14 13.35 -4.76
C LYS A 225 -8.67 13.73 -3.38
N GLY A 226 -8.30 14.92 -2.90
CA GLY A 226 -8.72 15.43 -1.57
C GLY A 226 -7.84 14.98 -0.41
N MET A 227 -6.74 14.26 -0.68
CA MET A 227 -5.87 13.70 0.35
C MET A 227 -4.88 14.72 0.94
N ALA A 228 -4.89 16.00 0.58
CA ALA A 228 -3.85 16.94 1.02
C ALA A 228 -4.13 17.56 2.40
N GLN A 229 -4.22 16.75 3.46
CA GLN A 229 -3.92 17.06 4.88
C GLN A 229 -4.19 15.81 5.75
N ASP A 230 -3.27 15.44 6.64
CA ASP A 230 -3.26 14.21 7.45
C ASP A 230 -3.28 12.86 6.70
N THR A 231 -2.79 12.85 5.46
CA THR A 231 -2.66 11.62 4.65
C THR A 231 -1.21 11.29 4.29
N CYS A 232 -1.03 10.20 3.54
CA CYS A 232 0.25 9.73 3.03
C CYS A 232 0.74 10.47 1.76
N ILE A 233 -0.01 11.45 1.23
CA ILE A 233 0.36 12.22 0.03
C ILE A 233 0.92 13.58 0.45
N TYR A 234 2.12 13.87 -0.02
CA TYR A 234 2.89 15.07 0.32
C TYR A 234 3.10 15.95 -0.90
N GLU A 235 3.04 17.26 -0.69
CA GLU A 235 3.61 18.23 -1.61
C GLU A 235 5.15 18.13 -1.50
N ILE A 236 5.81 17.83 -2.61
CA ILE A 236 7.28 17.72 -2.69
C ILE A 236 7.87 19.10 -3.04
N LYS A 237 7.14 19.89 -3.83
CA LYS A 237 7.58 21.19 -4.30
C LYS A 237 6.53 22.24 -3.99
N GLY A 238 6.93 23.32 -3.33
CA GLY A 238 6.04 24.43 -3.01
C GLY A 238 6.35 25.04 -1.65
N PRO A 239 5.65 26.12 -1.26
CA PRO A 239 5.85 26.78 0.03
C PRO A 239 5.48 25.89 1.23
N LYS A 240 4.71 24.82 1.01
CA LYS A 240 4.38 23.78 2.00
C LYS A 240 5.07 22.44 1.71
N GLY A 241 6.09 22.47 0.84
CA GLY A 241 6.85 21.29 0.44
C GLY A 241 7.52 20.64 1.64
N ILE A 242 7.61 19.31 1.61
CA ILE A 242 8.31 18.58 2.65
C ILE A 242 9.82 18.67 2.45
N ASP A 243 10.54 18.96 3.53
CA ASP A 243 12.00 18.86 3.51
C ASP A 243 12.41 17.39 3.34
N LEU A 244 12.93 17.08 2.16
CA LEU A 244 13.50 15.79 1.84
C LEU A 244 14.99 15.80 2.15
N PRO A 245 15.51 14.77 2.83
CA PRO A 245 16.92 14.71 3.10
C PRO A 245 17.74 14.44 1.84
N LEU A 246 18.90 15.11 1.76
CA LEU A 246 19.82 14.95 0.65
C LEU A 246 20.57 13.61 0.75
N PRO A 247 20.91 12.98 -0.38
CA PRO A 247 21.70 11.75 -0.38
C PRO A 247 23.03 11.93 0.36
N ASN A 248 23.44 10.90 1.11
CA ASN A 248 24.67 10.86 1.91
C ASN A 248 24.75 11.90 3.04
N GLN A 249 23.61 12.46 3.45
CA GLN A 249 23.53 13.36 4.60
C GLN A 249 22.78 12.68 5.75
N GLU A 250 23.27 12.84 6.98
CA GLU A 250 22.49 12.47 8.16
C GLU A 250 21.32 13.43 8.28
N PHE A 251 20.11 12.89 8.40
CA PHE A 251 18.91 13.67 8.60
C PHE A 251 18.07 13.05 9.69
N ARG A 252 17.75 13.87 10.69
CA ARG A 252 16.82 13.53 11.76
C ARG A 252 15.69 14.52 11.70
N CYS A 253 14.54 14.06 11.22
CA CYS A 253 13.31 14.85 11.30
C CYS A 253 12.70 14.59 12.67
N THR A 254 12.23 15.60 13.40
CA THR A 254 11.48 15.40 14.65
C THR A 254 9.99 15.17 14.41
N ALA A 255 9.50 15.51 13.22
CA ALA A 255 8.10 15.39 12.86
C ALA A 255 7.78 13.97 12.38
N TRP A 256 6.73 13.40 12.96
CA TRP A 256 6.10 12.19 12.44
C TRP A 256 5.39 12.50 11.12
N ARG A 257 5.55 11.59 10.18
CA ARG A 257 4.90 11.59 8.87
C ARG A 257 4.11 10.29 8.73
N ARG A 258 3.26 10.21 7.72
CA ARG A 258 2.43 9.04 7.42
C ARG A 258 2.86 8.45 6.09
N GLY A 259 2.96 7.13 6.05
CA GLY A 259 3.27 6.39 4.84
C GLY A 259 2.35 5.19 4.69
N LEU A 260 2.39 4.59 3.50
CA LEU A 260 1.70 3.35 3.22
C LEU A 260 2.69 2.20 3.35
N GLN A 261 2.30 1.13 4.02
CA GLN A 261 2.98 -0.15 3.97
C GLN A 261 2.13 -1.14 3.19
N PHE A 262 2.76 -1.80 2.22
CA PHE A 262 2.14 -2.82 1.39
C PHE A 262 2.62 -4.19 1.85
N ALA A 263 1.72 -4.98 2.42
CA ALA A 263 2.02 -6.36 2.78
C ALA A 263 1.82 -7.26 1.55
N LEU A 264 2.87 -7.96 1.15
CA LEU A 264 2.84 -8.98 0.10
C LEU A 264 2.59 -10.36 0.70
N GLY A 265 1.83 -11.18 0.00
CA GLY A 265 1.60 -12.57 0.38
C GLY A 265 0.69 -13.30 -0.60
N TRP A 266 0.32 -14.52 -0.22
CA TRP A 266 -0.65 -15.32 -0.96
C TRP A 266 -2.07 -14.78 -0.78
N GLN A 267 -2.73 -14.45 -1.88
CA GLN A 267 -4.10 -13.94 -1.94
C GLN A 267 -5.09 -15.10 -1.82
N ILE A 268 -5.22 -15.64 -0.59
CA ILE A 268 -6.07 -16.80 -0.29
C ILE A 268 -7.53 -16.52 -0.69
N ASP A 269 -8.00 -15.28 -0.52
CA ASP A 269 -9.34 -14.86 -0.92
C ASP A 269 -9.58 -15.02 -2.42
N ARG A 270 -8.61 -14.67 -3.27
CA ARG A 270 -8.68 -14.93 -4.72
C ARG A 270 -8.55 -16.41 -5.05
N MET A 271 -7.64 -17.12 -4.38
CA MET A 271 -7.48 -18.57 -4.58
C MET A 271 -8.81 -19.29 -4.34
N CYS A 272 -9.53 -18.95 -3.26
CA CYS A 272 -10.81 -19.59 -2.93
C CYS A 272 -11.93 -19.31 -3.94
N VAL A 273 -11.90 -18.14 -4.59
CA VAL A 273 -12.94 -17.73 -5.56
C VAL A 273 -12.61 -18.20 -6.98
N GLU A 274 -11.36 -18.07 -7.40
CA GLU A 274 -10.93 -18.30 -8.79
C GLU A 274 -10.51 -19.74 -9.05
N LEU A 275 -9.98 -20.46 -8.05
CA LEU A 275 -9.72 -21.88 -8.22
C LEU A 275 -11.04 -22.64 -8.06
N PRO A 276 -11.50 -23.38 -9.08
CA PRO A 276 -12.60 -24.29 -8.88
C PRO A 276 -12.13 -25.34 -7.88
N PHE A 277 -12.56 -25.21 -6.62
CA PHE A 277 -12.17 -26.09 -5.51
C PHE A 277 -12.28 -27.57 -5.88
N ARG A 278 -13.27 -27.92 -6.71
CA ARG A 278 -13.46 -29.28 -7.25
C ARG A 278 -12.35 -29.72 -8.22
N ALA A 279 -11.84 -28.82 -9.06
CA ALA A 279 -10.76 -29.12 -10.00
C ALA A 279 -9.40 -29.21 -9.30
N SER A 280 -9.14 -28.37 -8.29
CA SER A 280 -7.91 -28.43 -7.50
C SER A 280 -7.87 -29.68 -6.59
N CYS A 281 -8.99 -30.06 -5.97
CA CYS A 281 -9.07 -31.31 -5.20
C CYS A 281 -8.90 -32.55 -6.09
N THR A 282 -9.46 -32.55 -7.31
CA THR A 282 -9.27 -33.67 -8.25
C THR A 282 -7.83 -33.76 -8.76
N ALA A 283 -7.19 -32.63 -9.08
CA ALA A 283 -5.78 -32.59 -9.46
C ALA A 283 -4.86 -33.07 -8.31
N LEU A 284 -5.13 -32.66 -7.07
CA LEU A 284 -4.39 -33.13 -5.89
C LEU A 284 -4.58 -34.64 -5.69
N ALA A 285 -5.81 -35.14 -5.79
CA ALA A 285 -6.10 -36.57 -5.68
C ALA A 285 -5.37 -37.38 -6.77
N VAL A 286 -5.38 -36.89 -8.02
CA VAL A 286 -4.65 -37.52 -9.13
C VAL A 286 -3.14 -37.51 -8.86
N ALA A 287 -2.57 -36.38 -8.39
CA ALA A 287 -1.16 -36.29 -8.06
C ALA A 287 -0.76 -37.27 -6.94
N LEU A 288 -1.57 -37.38 -5.89
CA LEU A 288 -1.36 -38.34 -4.80
C LEU A 288 -1.44 -39.78 -5.28
N ILE A 289 -2.44 -40.13 -6.11
CA ILE A 289 -2.54 -41.45 -6.73
C ILE A 289 -1.29 -41.75 -7.55
N TRP A 290 -0.83 -40.78 -8.35
CA TRP A 290 0.35 -40.94 -9.19
C TRP A 290 1.62 -41.16 -8.36
N LEU A 291 1.77 -40.40 -7.27
CA LEU A 291 2.90 -40.50 -6.35
C LEU A 291 2.92 -41.86 -5.63
N CYS A 292 1.74 -42.35 -5.21
CA CYS A 292 1.57 -43.70 -4.68
C CYS A 292 1.97 -44.79 -5.70
N VAL A 293 1.61 -44.63 -6.98
CA VAL A 293 1.99 -45.58 -8.06
C VAL A 293 3.51 -45.58 -8.29
N VAL A 294 4.16 -44.41 -8.27
CA VAL A 294 5.62 -44.30 -8.41
C VAL A 294 6.35 -44.96 -7.24
N ILE A 295 5.92 -44.68 -6.00
CA ILE A 295 6.50 -45.29 -4.79
C ILE A 295 6.34 -46.81 -4.82
N TRP A 296 5.15 -47.30 -5.19
CA TRP A 296 4.89 -48.74 -5.29
C TRP A 296 5.76 -49.43 -6.35
N ARG A 297 5.94 -48.80 -7.53
CA ARG A 297 6.85 -49.32 -8.57
C ARG A 297 8.32 -49.25 -8.15
N GLY A 298 8.74 -48.22 -7.42
CA GLY A 298 10.10 -48.10 -6.90
C GLY A 298 10.43 -49.14 -5.82
N ALA A 299 9.48 -49.46 -4.94
CA ALA A 299 9.63 -50.47 -3.91
C ALA A 299 9.71 -51.91 -4.46
N GLY A 300 9.10 -52.18 -5.63
CA GLY A 300 9.11 -53.49 -6.27
C GLY A 300 10.42 -53.90 -6.95
N VAL A 301 11.34 -52.97 -7.22
CA VAL A 301 12.59 -53.25 -7.94
C VAL A 301 13.76 -53.57 -7.01
N ILE A 302 13.65 -53.27 -5.71
CA ILE A 302 14.71 -53.55 -4.72
C ILE A 302 14.53 -54.94 -4.05
N GLY A 303 13.38 -55.59 -4.22
CA GLY A 303 13.08 -56.92 -3.65
C GLY A 303 13.35 -58.13 -4.57
N GLY A 304 14.17 -57.97 -5.61
CA GLY A 304 14.34 -58.95 -6.69
C GLY A 304 15.65 -59.73 -6.67
N LEU A 305 16.05 -60.34 -5.55
CA LEU A 305 17.08 -61.38 -5.56
C LEU A 305 16.91 -62.38 -4.39
N HIS A 306 15.88 -63.22 -4.46
CA HIS A 306 16.10 -64.68 -4.51
C HIS A 306 14.80 -65.45 -4.77
N SER A 307 14.96 -66.46 -5.62
CA SER A 307 13.99 -67.45 -6.06
C SER A 307 13.26 -68.15 -4.91
N ARG A 308 11.94 -68.33 -5.05
CA ARG A 308 11.29 -69.66 -5.06
C ARG A 308 9.79 -69.52 -5.35
N SER A 309 9.36 -70.28 -6.35
CA SER A 309 7.95 -70.63 -6.63
C SER A 309 7.24 -71.10 -5.36
N PRO A 310 5.94 -70.79 -5.21
CA PRO A 310 5.03 -71.93 -5.19
C PRO A 310 3.70 -71.70 -5.92
N ARG A 311 3.28 -72.80 -6.52
CA ARG A 311 1.94 -73.17 -6.97
C ARG A 311 0.86 -72.85 -5.93
N LEU A 312 0.22 -71.68 -5.99
CA LEU A 312 -0.92 -71.37 -5.11
C LEU A 312 -2.05 -70.56 -5.78
N LEU A 313 -2.05 -70.44 -7.11
CA LEU A 313 -3.08 -69.66 -7.83
C LEU A 313 -3.99 -70.50 -8.75
N GLN A 314 -4.16 -71.79 -8.45
CA GLN A 314 -5.04 -72.68 -9.22
C GLN A 314 -6.24 -73.21 -8.41
N ARG A 315 -6.63 -72.56 -7.31
CA ARG A 315 -7.76 -73.00 -6.45
C ARG A 315 -8.83 -71.96 -6.13
N LEU A 316 -8.83 -70.78 -6.76
CA LEU A 316 -9.85 -69.74 -6.50
C LEU A 316 -10.79 -69.45 -7.68
N LEU A 317 -10.95 -70.40 -8.61
CA LEU A 317 -11.91 -70.30 -9.73
C LEU A 317 -12.87 -71.50 -9.83
N GLN A 318 -13.17 -72.13 -8.69
CA GLN A 318 -14.30 -73.05 -8.56
C GLN A 318 -14.96 -72.84 -7.19
N LEU A 319 -15.83 -71.83 -7.10
CA LEU A 319 -17.04 -71.79 -6.27
C LEU A 319 -17.92 -70.64 -6.74
#